data_AF-A0A978V3I4-F1
#
_entry.id   AF-A0A978V3I4-F1
#
_cell.length_a   1.000
_cell.length_b   1.000
_cell.length_c   1.000
_cell.angle_alpha   90.00
_cell.angle_beta   90.00
_cell.angle_gamma   90.00
#
_symmetry.space_group_name_H-M   'P 1'
#
loop_
_entity.id
_entity.type
_entity.pdbx_description
1 polymer ?
#
loop_
_entity_poly.entity_id
_entity_poly.type
_entity_poly.pdbx_seq_one_letter_code
_entity_poly.pdbx_strand_id
1 'polypeptide(L)'
;MTVAGLGLNKFCYIIKFVEQSIEWTSVEASSALAENLMIGVAEEELYNLPTVEYVHRRGGFLNRQLTVYHVAFHTCADLGNVEAIVCLLFYCYFVIYFMFFCFLLFLDIIEGNSKDEKYPDIFIVMQIMRCYLRARDIDNALKTFVDHMNAKKPAVPELYVTLIEGATIGHTPKGMQLAQDTLVKMTERDFFFSSKMGSDLLLIASGEKTGGYTTANYIWDLMQARKITPSLPTVEAYYNGLKGHEILEDDPWLLQVS
;
A
#
# COMPACT_ATOMS: atom_id res chain seq x y z
N MET A 1 29.71 -4.19 19.47
CA MET A 1 28.76 -4.88 18.57
C MET A 1 27.60 -3.94 18.30
N THR A 2 27.60 -3.32 17.13
CA THR A 2 26.60 -2.35 16.70
C THR A 2 25.28 -3.05 16.35
N VAL A 3 24.16 -2.41 16.70
CA VAL A 3 22.78 -2.86 16.46
C VAL A 3 22.50 -3.21 14.99
N ALA A 4 23.30 -2.68 14.04
CA ALA A 4 23.27 -3.02 12.61
C ALA A 4 23.58 -4.50 12.29
N GLY A 5 24.44 -5.18 13.07
CA GLY A 5 24.86 -6.56 12.79
C GLY A 5 23.81 -7.64 13.10
N LEU A 6 22.81 -7.32 13.93
CA LEU A 6 21.72 -8.23 14.29
C LEU A 6 20.57 -8.22 13.25
N GLY A 7 20.39 -7.12 12.52
CA GLY A 7 19.38 -6.99 11.46
C GLY A 7 19.75 -7.77 10.20
N LEU A 8 21.01 -7.67 9.75
CA LEU A 8 21.53 -8.38 8.57
C LEU A 8 21.44 -9.91 8.70
N ASN A 9 21.71 -10.47 9.88
CA ASN A 9 21.63 -11.92 10.09
C ASN A 9 20.20 -12.46 9.95
N LYS A 10 19.20 -11.77 10.51
CA LYS A 10 17.78 -12.15 10.34
C LYS A 10 17.32 -11.99 8.89
N PHE A 11 17.90 -11.04 8.16
CA PHE A 11 17.57 -10.79 6.77
C PHE A 11 18.09 -11.88 5.82
N CYS A 12 19.32 -12.36 6.05
CA CYS A 12 19.83 -13.55 5.38
C CYS A 12 18.92 -14.77 5.58
N TYR A 13 18.31 -14.92 6.76
CA TYR A 13 17.34 -16.00 6.99
C TYR A 13 16.06 -15.84 6.18
N ILE A 14 15.52 -14.62 6.05
CA ILE A 14 14.32 -14.38 5.24
C ILE A 14 14.61 -14.63 3.76
N ILE A 15 15.72 -14.11 3.22
CA ILE A 15 16.11 -14.37 1.83
C ILE A 15 16.33 -15.87 1.61
N LYS A 16 17.07 -16.54 2.49
CA LYS A 16 17.32 -17.97 2.39
C LYS A 16 16.03 -18.81 2.48
N PHE A 17 15.07 -18.37 3.29
CA PHE A 17 13.75 -19.01 3.37
C PHE A 17 12.93 -18.78 2.11
N VAL A 18 12.96 -17.58 1.54
CA VAL A 18 12.33 -17.27 0.24
C VAL A 18 12.98 -18.14 -0.86
N GLU A 19 14.31 -18.23 -0.91
CA GLU A 19 15.04 -19.09 -1.85
C GLU A 19 14.63 -20.57 -1.71
N GLN A 20 14.52 -21.10 -0.48
CA GLN A 20 14.08 -22.47 -0.24
C GLN A 20 12.63 -22.71 -0.66
N SER A 21 11.75 -21.72 -0.52
CA SER A 21 10.36 -21.84 -0.94
C SER A 21 10.16 -21.88 -2.46
N ILE A 22 11.16 -21.45 -3.25
CA ILE A 22 11.13 -21.55 -4.72
C ILE A 22 11.06 -23.02 -5.15
N GLU A 23 11.73 -23.93 -4.44
CA GLU A 23 11.65 -25.37 -4.72
C GLU A 23 10.23 -25.93 -4.54
N TRP A 24 9.43 -25.32 -3.65
CA TRP A 24 8.06 -25.76 -3.34
C TRP A 24 7.00 -25.27 -4.34
N THR A 25 7.31 -24.25 -5.16
CA THR A 25 6.39 -23.76 -6.21
C THR A 25 6.36 -24.63 -7.47
N SER A 26 7.19 -25.68 -7.54
CA SER A 26 7.25 -26.62 -8.67
C SER A 26 6.12 -27.67 -8.70
N VAL A 27 5.18 -27.64 -7.75
CA VAL A 27 4.03 -28.55 -7.74
C VAL A 27 2.94 -28.03 -8.69
N GLU A 28 2.93 -28.60 -9.90
CA GLU A 28 1.86 -28.65 -10.92
C GLU A 28 0.81 -27.53 -10.87
N ALA A 29 1.07 -26.45 -11.60
CA ALA A 29 0.06 -25.49 -11.99
C ALA A 29 -0.97 -26.17 -12.92
N SER A 30 -2.04 -26.73 -12.35
CA SER A 30 -3.17 -27.22 -13.14
C SER A 30 -3.81 -26.05 -13.91
N SER A 31 -4.03 -26.24 -15.20
CA SER A 31 -4.48 -25.25 -16.18
C SER A 31 -5.97 -24.88 -16.02
N ALA A 32 -6.35 -24.32 -14.87
CA ALA A 32 -7.70 -23.79 -14.68
C ALA A 32 -7.71 -22.27 -14.94
N LEU A 33 -8.55 -21.87 -15.89
CA LEU A 33 -8.78 -20.51 -16.38
C LEU A 33 -8.71 -19.44 -15.27
N ALA A 34 -7.97 -18.35 -15.55
CA ALA A 34 -7.60 -17.28 -14.63
C ALA A 34 -8.75 -16.41 -14.07
N GLU A 35 -10.02 -16.78 -14.28
CA GLU A 35 -11.17 -15.98 -13.85
C GLU A 35 -11.89 -16.51 -12.59
N ASN A 36 -11.57 -17.71 -12.08
CA ASN A 36 -12.33 -18.33 -10.96
C ASN A 36 -11.52 -18.70 -9.71
N LEU A 37 -10.28 -18.22 -9.55
CA LEU A 37 -9.40 -18.63 -8.44
C LEU A 37 -9.69 -17.98 -7.07
N MET A 38 -10.70 -17.11 -6.98
CA MET A 38 -11.16 -16.53 -5.71
C MET A 38 -12.16 -17.42 -4.96
N ILE A 39 -12.64 -18.52 -5.54
CA ILE A 39 -13.67 -19.39 -4.94
C ILE A 39 -13.07 -20.55 -4.11
N GLY A 40 -11.74 -20.77 -4.17
CA GLY A 40 -11.09 -21.97 -3.63
C GLY A 40 -10.19 -21.77 -2.41
N VAL A 41 -10.17 -20.60 -1.77
CA VAL A 41 -9.36 -20.37 -0.54
C VAL A 41 -10.30 -20.52 0.64
N ALA A 42 -9.97 -21.43 1.58
CA ALA A 42 -10.69 -21.49 2.84
C ALA A 42 -10.51 -20.14 3.57
N GLU A 43 -11.58 -19.60 4.14
CA GLU A 43 -11.56 -18.30 4.83
C GLU A 43 -10.44 -18.27 5.89
N GLU A 44 -10.19 -19.40 6.55
CA GLU A 44 -9.13 -19.56 7.56
C GLU A 44 -7.71 -19.41 7.00
N GLU A 45 -7.42 -19.84 5.77
CA GLU A 45 -6.10 -19.63 5.15
C GLU A 45 -5.90 -18.16 4.79
N LEU A 46 -6.97 -17.48 4.38
CA LEU A 46 -6.92 -16.07 4.01
C LEU A 46 -6.69 -15.19 5.24
N TYR A 47 -7.26 -15.53 6.41
CA TYR A 47 -7.02 -14.82 7.68
C TYR A 47 -5.57 -14.89 8.19
N ASN A 48 -4.79 -15.88 7.75
CA ASN A 48 -3.40 -16.07 8.16
C ASN A 48 -2.39 -15.34 7.26
N LEU A 49 -2.84 -14.65 6.21
CA LEU A 49 -1.96 -13.97 5.27
C LEU A 49 -1.85 -12.47 5.58
N PRO A 50 -0.65 -11.85 5.47
CA PRO A 50 -0.48 -10.39 5.59
C PRO A 50 -1.21 -9.61 4.49
N THR A 51 -1.72 -10.31 3.49
CA THR A 51 -2.54 -9.77 2.41
C THR A 51 -4.03 -9.76 2.72
N VAL A 52 -4.48 -10.33 3.85
CA VAL A 52 -5.91 -10.48 4.20
C VAL A 52 -6.67 -9.17 4.12
N GLU A 53 -6.06 -8.09 4.64
CA GLU A 53 -6.67 -6.77 4.65
C GLU A 53 -6.78 -6.22 3.22
N TYR A 54 -5.78 -6.46 2.38
CA TYR A 54 -5.83 -6.04 0.98
C TYR A 54 -6.91 -6.81 0.20
N VAL A 55 -6.98 -8.13 0.35
CA VAL A 55 -7.95 -8.98 -0.37
C VAL A 55 -9.38 -8.67 0.05
N HIS A 56 -9.66 -8.61 1.36
CA HIS A 56 -11.03 -8.47 1.85
C HIS A 56 -11.53 -7.03 1.89
N ARG A 57 -10.65 -6.06 2.16
CA ARG A 57 -11.08 -4.68 2.47
C ARG A 57 -10.76 -3.67 1.37
N ARG A 58 -9.83 -4.00 0.48
CA ARG A 58 -9.39 -3.13 -0.61
C ARG A 58 -9.72 -3.70 -1.99
N GLY A 59 -10.53 -4.77 -2.06
CA GLY A 59 -11.07 -5.35 -3.30
C GLY A 59 -10.01 -5.78 -4.33
N GLY A 60 -8.77 -5.97 -3.88
CA GLY A 60 -7.62 -6.16 -4.76
C GLY A 60 -7.43 -7.60 -5.21
N PHE A 61 -7.07 -7.77 -6.48
CA PHE A 61 -6.64 -9.05 -7.02
C PHE A 61 -5.17 -9.30 -6.69
N LEU A 62 -4.85 -10.50 -6.18
CA LEU A 62 -3.49 -10.93 -5.91
C LEU A 62 -3.08 -12.08 -6.82
N ASN A 63 -1.84 -12.03 -7.29
CA ASN A 63 -1.25 -13.19 -7.91
C ASN A 63 -0.83 -14.19 -6.83
N ARG A 64 -1.56 -15.32 -6.69
CA ARG A 64 -1.28 -16.37 -5.70
C ARG A 64 0.12 -16.98 -5.87
N GLN A 65 0.69 -16.93 -7.08
CA GLN A 65 2.07 -17.40 -7.32
C GLN A 65 3.12 -16.54 -6.60
N LEU A 66 2.77 -15.32 -6.20
CA LEU A 66 3.66 -14.38 -5.53
C LEU A 66 3.45 -14.29 -4.01
N THR A 67 2.67 -15.19 -3.39
CA THR A 67 2.31 -15.09 -1.96
C THR A 67 3.52 -15.00 -1.03
N VAL A 68 4.58 -15.78 -1.28
CA VAL A 68 5.81 -15.68 -0.46
C VAL A 68 6.46 -14.30 -0.59
N TYR A 69 6.49 -13.74 -1.81
CA TYR A 69 6.97 -12.38 -2.04
C TYR A 69 6.07 -11.36 -1.35
N HIS A 70 4.74 -11.51 -1.37
CA HIS A 70 3.83 -10.62 -0.66
C HIS A 70 4.17 -10.53 0.83
N VAL A 71 4.40 -11.68 1.47
CA VAL A 71 4.80 -11.76 2.89
C VAL A 71 6.16 -11.08 3.12
N ALA A 72 7.14 -11.37 2.26
CA ALA A 72 8.48 -10.77 2.36
C ALA A 72 8.45 -9.25 2.18
N PHE A 73 7.74 -8.74 1.17
CA PHE A 73 7.58 -7.31 0.93
C PHE A 73 6.82 -6.63 2.08
N HIS A 74 5.74 -7.24 2.58
CA HIS A 74 4.98 -6.69 3.70
C HIS A 74 5.84 -6.56 4.96
N THR A 75 6.58 -7.60 5.32
CA THR A 75 7.48 -7.59 6.49
C THR A 75 8.62 -6.59 6.34
N CYS A 76 9.24 -6.50 5.16
CA CYS A 76 10.29 -5.51 4.91
C CYS A 76 9.77 -4.07 4.95
N ALA A 77 8.57 -3.85 4.42
CA ALA A 77 7.89 -2.57 4.52
C ALA A 77 7.62 -2.20 5.98
N ASP A 78 7.20 -3.15 6.81
CA ASP A 78 6.96 -2.87 8.22
C ASP A 78 8.22 -2.47 8.98
N LEU A 79 9.36 -3.06 8.61
CA LEU A 79 10.67 -2.72 9.15
C LEU A 79 11.25 -1.40 8.59
N GLY A 80 10.65 -0.83 7.53
CA GLY A 80 11.19 0.35 6.84
C GLY A 80 12.56 0.11 6.20
N ASN A 81 12.91 -1.15 5.90
CA ASN A 81 14.23 -1.51 5.38
C ASN A 81 14.25 -1.39 3.84
N VAL A 82 14.72 -0.24 3.35
CA VAL A 82 14.78 0.06 1.92
C VAL A 82 15.75 -0.86 1.17
N GLU A 83 16.91 -1.17 1.76
CA GLU A 83 17.90 -2.06 1.14
C GLU A 83 17.30 -3.46 0.90
N ALA A 84 16.56 -3.95 1.88
CA ALA A 84 15.86 -5.22 1.79
C ALA A 84 14.82 -5.25 0.66
N ILE A 85 14.02 -4.19 0.53
CA ILE A 85 13.01 -4.09 -0.54
C ILE A 85 13.67 -4.02 -1.92
N VAL A 86 14.74 -3.24 -2.07
CA VAL A 86 15.48 -3.14 -3.34
C VAL A 86 16.05 -4.51 -3.70
N CYS A 87 16.62 -5.23 -2.73
CA CYS A 87 17.12 -6.58 -2.92
C CYS A 87 16.01 -7.55 -3.36
N LEU A 88 14.87 -7.58 -2.65
CA LEU A 88 13.71 -8.39 -3.00
C LEU A 88 13.14 -8.04 -4.37
N LEU A 89 13.15 -6.76 -4.76
CA LEU A 89 12.76 -6.32 -6.10
C LEU A 89 13.67 -6.93 -7.16
N PHE A 90 14.99 -6.85 -6.99
CA PHE A 90 15.94 -7.47 -7.93
C PHE A 90 15.70 -8.98 -8.06
N TYR A 91 15.47 -9.70 -6.96
CA TYR A 91 15.17 -11.13 -7.00
C TYR A 91 13.81 -11.43 -7.63
N CYS A 92 12.78 -10.65 -7.32
CA CYS A 92 11.44 -10.80 -7.90
C CYS A 92 11.49 -10.57 -9.41
N TYR A 93 12.16 -9.52 -9.87
CA TYR A 93 12.41 -9.31 -11.29
C TYR A 93 13.22 -10.46 -11.89
N PHE A 94 14.31 -10.89 -11.25
CA PHE A 94 15.12 -12.01 -11.76
C PHE A 94 14.29 -13.28 -11.92
N VAL A 95 13.47 -13.64 -10.93
CA VAL A 95 12.61 -14.84 -11.00
C VAL A 95 11.52 -14.67 -12.05
N ILE A 96 10.88 -13.51 -12.14
CA ILE A 96 9.87 -13.24 -13.17
C ILE A 96 10.49 -13.30 -14.57
N TYR A 97 11.64 -12.66 -14.78
CA TYR A 97 12.36 -12.64 -16.05
C TYR A 97 12.96 -14.00 -16.40
N PHE A 98 13.50 -14.75 -15.43
CA PHE A 98 14.04 -16.09 -15.64
C PHE A 98 12.93 -17.09 -15.93
N MET A 99 11.83 -17.05 -15.17
CA MET A 99 10.66 -17.89 -15.41
C MET A 99 10.02 -17.54 -16.75
N PHE A 100 9.99 -16.26 -17.15
CA PHE A 100 9.54 -15.84 -18.49
C PHE A 100 10.53 -16.24 -19.58
N PHE A 101 11.85 -16.22 -19.35
CA PHE A 101 12.84 -16.69 -20.30
C PHE A 101 12.77 -18.20 -20.50
N CYS A 102 12.59 -18.97 -19.42
CA CYS A 102 12.34 -20.41 -19.49
C CYS A 102 10.98 -20.74 -20.12
N PHE A 103 9.96 -19.93 -19.88
CA PHE A 103 8.64 -20.10 -20.50
C PHE A 103 8.66 -19.68 -21.99
N LEU A 104 9.35 -18.60 -22.36
CA LEU A 104 9.61 -18.18 -23.74
C LEU A 104 10.44 -19.20 -24.50
N LEU A 105 11.45 -19.81 -23.87
CA LEU A 105 12.18 -20.95 -24.47
C LEU A 105 11.26 -22.15 -24.74
N PHE A 106 10.15 -22.26 -24.02
CA PHE A 106 9.12 -23.29 -24.22
C PHE A 106 7.99 -22.85 -25.18
N LEU A 107 7.86 -21.55 -25.47
CA LEU A 107 6.76 -20.91 -26.20
C LEU A 107 7.15 -20.21 -27.50
N ASP A 108 8.35 -20.44 -28.03
CA ASP A 108 8.66 -20.13 -29.44
C ASP A 108 7.82 -20.94 -30.46
N ILE A 109 6.83 -21.73 -30.00
CA ILE A 109 5.95 -22.57 -30.84
C ILE A 109 4.52 -22.00 -31.02
N ILE A 110 4.04 -21.02 -30.24
CA ILE A 110 2.65 -20.54 -30.40
C ILE A 110 2.56 -19.01 -30.46
N GLU A 111 2.03 -18.56 -31.59
CA GLU A 111 1.85 -17.18 -32.06
C GLU A 111 1.40 -16.15 -31.00
N GLY A 112 2.13 -15.03 -30.98
CA GLY A 112 1.66 -13.66 -30.84
C GLY A 112 0.66 -13.31 -29.73
N ASN A 113 1.12 -12.73 -28.61
CA ASN A 113 0.57 -11.46 -28.08
C ASN A 113 1.39 -10.86 -26.91
N SER A 114 1.36 -9.52 -26.86
CA SER A 114 1.87 -8.54 -25.88
C SER A 114 3.16 -8.79 -25.07
N LYS A 115 4.15 -7.90 -25.27
CA LYS A 115 5.27 -7.64 -24.35
C LYS A 115 4.78 -6.96 -23.07
N ASP A 116 3.87 -7.58 -22.33
CA ASP A 116 3.49 -7.05 -21.02
C ASP A 116 4.62 -7.38 -20.04
N GLU A 117 5.50 -6.40 -19.84
CA GLU A 117 6.51 -6.41 -18.80
C GLU A 117 5.81 -6.74 -17.47
N LYS A 118 6.07 -7.95 -16.93
CA LYS A 118 5.48 -8.43 -15.67
C LYS A 118 6.06 -7.60 -14.52
N TYR A 119 5.50 -6.41 -14.36
CA TYR A 119 5.79 -5.48 -13.30
C TYR A 119 5.08 -5.94 -12.02
N PRO A 120 5.68 -5.75 -10.83
CA PRO A 120 5.10 -6.19 -9.56
C PRO A 120 3.62 -5.84 -9.45
N ASP A 121 2.85 -6.75 -8.86
CA ASP A 121 1.43 -6.48 -8.65
C ASP A 121 1.22 -5.29 -7.70
N ILE A 122 -0.01 -4.78 -7.70
CA ILE A 122 -0.35 -3.56 -6.94
C ILE A 122 -0.01 -3.71 -5.46
N PHE A 123 -0.19 -4.90 -4.88
CA PHE A 123 0.15 -5.13 -3.49
C PHE A 123 1.65 -4.94 -3.22
N ILE A 124 2.52 -5.52 -4.06
CA ILE A 124 3.97 -5.33 -3.93
C ILE A 124 4.34 -3.85 -4.09
N VAL A 125 3.76 -3.16 -5.07
CA VAL A 125 3.97 -1.72 -5.27
C VAL A 125 3.59 -0.91 -4.03
N MET A 126 2.45 -1.22 -3.41
CA MET A 126 2.04 -0.59 -2.15
C MET A 126 3.05 -0.85 -1.03
N GLN A 127 3.57 -2.08 -0.90
CA GLN A 127 4.56 -2.38 0.14
C GLN A 127 5.88 -1.63 -0.09
N ILE A 128 6.32 -1.46 -1.34
CA ILE A 128 7.49 -0.67 -1.70
C ILE A 128 7.28 0.79 -1.28
N MET A 129 6.15 1.39 -1.64
CA MET A 129 5.79 2.75 -1.23
C MET A 129 5.77 2.89 0.30
N ARG A 130 5.11 1.97 1.01
CA ARG A 130 5.06 1.95 2.48
C ARG A 130 6.45 1.96 3.10
N CYS A 131 7.37 1.18 2.55
CA CYS A 131 8.75 1.12 3.05
C CYS A 131 9.48 2.45 2.88
N TYR A 132 9.43 3.05 1.69
CA TYR A 132 10.05 4.36 1.44
C TYR A 132 9.46 5.43 2.37
N LEU A 133 8.14 5.47 2.52
CA LEU A 133 7.45 6.43 3.39
C LEU A 133 7.85 6.25 4.86
N ARG A 134 7.94 5.01 5.36
CA ARG A 134 8.43 4.72 6.72
C ARG A 134 9.90 5.10 6.91
N ALA A 135 10.72 4.92 5.88
CA ALA A 135 12.12 5.34 5.86
C ALA A 135 12.30 6.86 5.68
N ARG A 136 11.21 7.63 5.61
CA ARG A 136 11.20 9.10 5.38
C ARG A 136 11.70 9.52 4.00
N ASP A 137 11.74 8.58 3.07
CA ASP A 137 12.15 8.80 1.68
C ASP A 137 10.91 9.08 0.81
N ILE A 138 10.34 10.28 1.02
CA ILE A 138 9.12 10.71 0.33
C ILE A 138 9.32 10.78 -1.19
N ASP A 139 10.52 11.16 -1.64
CA ASP A 139 10.82 11.37 -3.05
C ASP A 139 10.80 10.04 -3.82
N ASN A 140 11.40 8.98 -3.28
CA ASN A 140 11.34 7.65 -3.91
C ASN A 140 9.95 7.02 -3.83
N ALA A 141 9.20 7.27 -2.75
CA ALA A 141 7.80 6.85 -2.65
C ALA A 141 6.93 7.51 -3.73
N LEU A 142 7.05 8.84 -3.88
CA LEU A 142 6.32 9.60 -4.89
C LEU A 142 6.72 9.17 -6.30
N LYS A 143 8.02 8.95 -6.55
CA LYS A 143 8.49 8.42 -7.83
C LYS A 143 7.86 7.08 -8.15
N THR A 144 7.85 6.14 -7.20
CA THR A 144 7.22 4.82 -7.37
C THR A 144 5.73 4.94 -7.71
N PHE A 145 5.02 5.84 -7.04
CA PHE A 145 3.62 6.12 -7.32
C PHE A 145 3.42 6.68 -8.74
N VAL A 146 4.17 7.72 -9.12
CA VAL A 146 4.07 8.36 -10.44
C VAL A 146 4.44 7.39 -11.55
N ASP A 147 5.49 6.59 -11.38
CA ASP A 147 5.89 5.57 -12.35
C ASP A 147 4.78 4.54 -12.57
N HIS A 148 4.11 4.09 -11.50
CA HIS A 148 2.96 3.20 -11.61
C HIS A 148 1.77 3.86 -12.34
N MET A 149 1.46 5.11 -12.00
CA MET A 149 0.35 5.86 -12.60
C MET A 149 0.58 6.19 -14.08
N ASN A 150 1.84 6.27 -14.51
CA ASN A 150 2.24 6.49 -15.91
C ASN A 150 2.36 5.18 -16.70
N ALA A 151 2.50 4.04 -16.03
CA ALA A 151 2.36 2.75 -16.70
C ALA A 151 0.93 2.65 -17.26
N LYS A 152 0.74 1.92 -18.36
CA LYS A 152 -0.59 1.66 -18.96
C LYS A 152 -1.45 0.72 -18.07
N LYS A 153 -1.42 0.92 -16.76
CA LYS A 153 -2.06 0.12 -15.72
C LYS A 153 -3.25 0.88 -15.14
N PRO A 154 -4.25 0.16 -14.61
CA PRO A 154 -5.38 0.79 -13.94
C PRO A 154 -4.90 1.60 -12.73
N ALA A 155 -5.33 2.85 -12.64
CA ALA A 155 -5.22 3.61 -11.42
C ALA A 155 -6.14 2.99 -10.37
N VAL A 156 -5.63 2.75 -9.17
CA VAL A 156 -6.43 2.18 -8.07
C VAL A 156 -6.41 3.09 -6.84
N PRO A 157 -7.55 3.31 -6.16
CA PRO A 157 -7.66 4.15 -4.97
C PRO A 157 -6.65 3.81 -3.87
N GLU A 158 -6.30 2.53 -3.73
CA GLU A 158 -5.42 2.00 -2.69
C GLU A 158 -4.01 2.60 -2.73
N LEU A 159 -3.50 2.91 -3.92
CA LEU A 159 -2.18 3.52 -4.09
C LEU A 159 -2.17 4.97 -3.60
N TYR A 160 -3.26 5.71 -3.86
CA TYR A 160 -3.43 7.07 -3.34
C TYR A 160 -3.48 7.05 -1.82
N VAL A 161 -4.35 6.21 -1.25
CA VAL A 161 -4.49 6.08 0.21
C VAL A 161 -3.16 5.69 0.85
N THR A 162 -2.41 4.76 0.27
CA THR A 162 -1.08 4.36 0.78
C THR A 162 -0.08 5.52 0.78
N LEU A 163 -0.08 6.34 -0.28
CA LEU A 163 0.79 7.52 -0.35
C LEU A 163 0.40 8.56 0.71
N ILE A 164 -0.90 8.82 0.88
CA ILE A 164 -1.43 9.77 1.87
C ILE A 164 -1.11 9.29 3.30
N GLU A 165 -1.41 8.03 3.63
CA GLU A 165 -1.11 7.42 4.93
C GLU A 165 0.37 7.52 5.28
N GLY A 166 1.26 7.21 4.33
CA GLY A 166 2.69 7.25 4.59
C GLY A 166 3.29 8.67 4.59
N ALA A 167 2.77 9.59 3.79
CA ALA A 167 3.26 10.96 3.73
C ALA A 167 2.89 11.77 4.99
N THR A 168 1.76 11.43 5.61
CA THR A 168 1.30 12.06 6.87
C THR A 168 2.07 11.58 8.10
N ILE A 169 2.86 10.50 8.02
CA ILE A 169 3.67 10.02 9.14
C ILE A 169 4.55 11.17 9.63
N GLY A 170 4.60 11.40 10.94
CA GLY A 170 5.44 12.42 11.55
C GLY A 170 5.08 13.87 11.21
N HIS A 171 3.96 14.13 10.54
CA HIS A 171 3.39 15.47 10.33
C HIS A 171 4.38 16.51 9.78
N THR A 172 5.25 16.10 8.87
CA THR A 172 6.21 17.04 8.26
C THR A 172 5.50 17.97 7.26
N PRO A 173 5.89 19.25 7.11
CA PRO A 173 5.24 20.15 6.17
C PRO A 173 5.22 19.61 4.72
N LYS A 174 6.35 19.07 4.26
CA LYS A 174 6.46 18.44 2.92
C LYS A 174 5.51 17.24 2.77
N GLY A 175 5.44 16.39 3.79
CA GLY A 175 4.58 15.20 3.79
C GLY A 175 3.08 15.54 3.84
N MET A 176 2.69 16.49 4.68
CA MET A 176 1.30 16.96 4.78
C MET A 176 0.84 17.64 3.49
N GLN A 177 1.69 18.46 2.87
CA GLN A 177 1.40 19.06 1.57
C GLN A 177 1.22 17.97 0.48
N LEU A 178 2.12 16.99 0.43
CA LEU A 178 2.00 15.88 -0.52
C LEU A 178 0.71 15.08 -0.29
N ALA A 179 0.34 14.82 0.97
CA ALA A 179 -0.89 14.14 1.31
C ALA A 179 -2.12 14.91 0.81
N GLN A 180 -2.16 16.23 1.05
CA GLN A 180 -3.23 17.11 0.57
C GLN A 180 -3.31 17.13 -0.97
N ASP A 181 -2.19 17.32 -1.66
CA ASP A 181 -2.15 17.30 -3.13
C ASP A 181 -2.62 15.95 -3.69
N THR A 182 -2.28 14.85 -3.02
CA THR A 182 -2.68 13.50 -3.42
C THR A 182 -4.18 13.26 -3.18
N LEU A 183 -4.75 13.80 -2.10
CA LEU A 183 -6.19 13.76 -1.82
C LEU A 183 -7.00 14.50 -2.91
N VAL A 184 -6.51 15.66 -3.35
CA VAL A 184 -7.12 16.41 -4.46
C VAL A 184 -7.08 15.59 -5.75
N LYS A 185 -5.91 15.05 -6.12
CA LYS A 185 -5.75 14.20 -7.32
C LYS A 185 -6.60 12.93 -7.29
N MET A 186 -6.82 12.36 -6.11
CA MET A 186 -7.70 11.21 -5.93
C MET A 186 -9.16 11.60 -6.24
N THR A 187 -9.60 12.74 -5.72
CA THR A 187 -10.96 13.25 -5.90
C THR A 187 -11.22 13.67 -7.35
N GLU A 188 -10.24 14.29 -8.03
CA GLU A 188 -10.31 14.63 -9.46
C GLU A 188 -10.51 13.42 -10.38
N ARG A 189 -10.19 12.21 -9.91
CA ARG A 189 -10.38 10.94 -10.63
C ARG A 189 -11.64 10.20 -10.20
N ASP A 190 -12.53 10.85 -9.47
CA ASP A 190 -13.73 10.24 -8.90
C ASP A 190 -13.41 9.01 -8.03
N PHE A 191 -12.25 9.00 -7.37
CA PHE A 191 -11.93 8.02 -6.35
C PHE A 191 -12.29 8.55 -4.98
N PHE A 192 -12.91 7.68 -4.18
CA PHE A 192 -13.54 8.09 -2.94
C PHE A 192 -13.27 7.11 -1.83
N PHE A 193 -13.32 7.58 -0.59
CA PHE A 193 -13.08 6.75 0.57
C PHE A 193 -14.21 5.74 0.79
N SER A 194 -13.83 4.55 1.25
CA SER A 194 -14.71 3.75 2.09
C SER A 194 -14.81 4.37 3.50
N SER A 195 -15.84 4.00 4.26
CA SER A 195 -15.99 4.44 5.67
C SER A 195 -14.73 4.17 6.50
N LYS A 196 -14.11 3.01 6.29
CA LYS A 196 -12.85 2.66 6.97
C LYS A 196 -11.68 3.54 6.51
N MET A 197 -11.44 3.65 5.21
CA MET A 197 -10.32 4.46 4.67
C MET A 197 -10.40 5.91 5.15
N GLY A 198 -11.60 6.51 5.09
CA GLY A 198 -11.81 7.87 5.58
C GLY A 198 -11.56 7.97 7.08
N SER A 199 -12.04 7.00 7.87
CA SER A 199 -11.82 6.97 9.32
C SER A 199 -10.35 6.86 9.71
N ASP A 200 -9.59 5.99 9.03
CA ASP A 200 -8.16 5.76 9.30
C ASP A 200 -7.34 6.99 8.91
N LEU A 201 -7.58 7.54 7.72
CA LEU A 201 -6.90 8.75 7.23
C LEU A 201 -7.18 9.96 8.11
N LEU A 202 -8.44 10.16 8.50
CA LEU A 202 -8.84 11.25 9.38
C LEU A 202 -8.20 11.10 10.75
N LEU A 203 -8.15 9.88 11.31
CA LEU A 203 -7.51 9.62 12.60
C LEU A 203 -6.02 9.98 12.56
N ILE A 204 -5.31 9.58 11.49
CA ILE A 204 -3.90 9.91 11.30
C ILE A 204 -3.74 11.42 11.17
N ALA A 205 -4.46 12.07 10.26
CA ALA A 205 -4.36 13.51 10.02
C ALA A 205 -4.70 14.32 11.29
N SER A 206 -5.64 13.84 12.10
CA SER A 206 -6.04 14.46 13.36
C SER A 206 -4.93 14.51 14.41
N GLY A 207 -3.87 13.71 14.24
CA GLY A 207 -2.69 13.71 15.08
C GLY A 207 -1.77 14.93 14.90
N GLU A 208 -1.96 15.73 13.85
CA GLU A 208 -1.14 16.92 13.58
C GLU A 208 -1.24 17.93 14.74
N LYS A 209 -0.08 18.45 15.20
CA LYS A 209 0.01 19.38 16.34
C LYS A 209 0.52 20.78 15.99
N THR A 210 1.14 20.94 14.82
CA THR A 210 1.93 22.13 14.48
C THR A 210 1.48 22.80 13.19
N GLY A 211 0.50 22.24 12.49
CA GLY A 211 -0.01 22.76 11.22
C GLY A 211 -1.43 23.30 11.34
N GLY A 212 -1.97 23.78 10.22
CA GLY A 212 -3.30 24.40 10.16
C GLY A 212 -4.47 23.41 10.15
N TYR A 213 -4.23 22.13 10.44
CA TYR A 213 -5.26 21.08 10.46
C TYR A 213 -6.02 20.87 9.12
N THR A 214 -5.48 21.45 8.03
CA THR A 214 -6.14 21.56 6.73
C THR A 214 -6.42 20.21 6.11
N THR A 215 -5.50 19.25 6.27
CA THR A 215 -5.65 17.90 5.73
C THR A 215 -6.76 17.14 6.46
N ALA A 216 -6.83 17.25 7.79
CA ALA A 216 -7.89 16.62 8.58
C ALA A 216 -9.26 17.19 8.23
N ASN A 217 -9.37 18.53 8.15
CA ASN A 217 -10.60 19.22 7.74
C ASN A 217 -11.05 18.82 6.33
N TYR A 218 -10.11 18.74 5.39
CA TYR A 218 -10.43 18.32 4.03
C TYR A 218 -10.95 16.87 3.97
N ILE A 219 -10.34 15.94 4.73
CA ILE A 219 -10.83 14.56 4.81
C ILE A 219 -12.23 14.52 5.43
N TRP A 220 -12.48 15.28 6.51
CA TRP A 220 -13.79 15.42 7.13
C TRP A 220 -14.83 15.88 6.11
N ASP A 221 -14.57 16.96 5.38
CA ASP A 221 -15.49 17.52 4.39
C ASP A 221 -15.81 16.50 3.28
N LEU A 222 -14.82 15.74 2.81
CA LEU A 222 -15.01 14.67 1.82
C LEU A 222 -15.91 13.54 2.34
N MET A 223 -15.80 13.19 3.62
CA MET A 223 -16.67 12.18 4.25
C MET A 223 -18.10 12.71 4.41
N GLN A 224 -18.27 13.97 4.85
CA GLN A 224 -19.56 14.59 5.06
C GLN A 224 -20.33 14.78 3.74
N ALA A 225 -19.65 15.23 2.67
CA ALA A 225 -20.24 15.37 1.34
C ALA A 225 -20.87 14.06 0.82
N ARG A 226 -20.41 12.92 1.35
CA ARG A 226 -20.86 11.57 0.98
C ARG A 226 -21.72 10.89 2.03
N LYS A 227 -22.03 11.58 3.13
CA LYS A 227 -22.78 11.04 4.27
C LYS A 227 -22.13 9.78 4.84
N ILE A 228 -20.79 9.74 4.83
CA ILE A 228 -20.01 8.65 5.42
C ILE A 228 -19.79 8.98 6.89
N THR A 229 -20.35 8.16 7.78
CA THR A 229 -20.11 8.30 9.21
C THR A 229 -18.71 7.76 9.58
N PRO A 230 -17.82 8.59 10.14
CA PRO A 230 -16.52 8.12 10.64
C PRO A 230 -16.69 7.25 11.89
N SER A 231 -15.66 6.47 12.21
CA SER A 231 -15.64 5.69 13.45
C SER A 231 -15.61 6.61 14.69
N LEU A 232 -16.23 6.18 15.80
CA LEU A 232 -16.27 6.98 17.03
C LEU A 232 -14.87 7.41 17.53
N PRO A 233 -13.84 6.53 17.57
CA PRO A 233 -12.49 6.94 17.94
C PRO A 233 -11.91 8.03 17.04
N THR A 234 -12.23 7.98 15.74
CA THR A 234 -11.82 8.99 14.76
C THR A 234 -12.48 10.34 15.05
N VAL A 235 -13.79 10.34 15.30
CA VAL A 235 -14.54 11.58 15.61
C VAL A 235 -13.99 12.24 16.87
N GLU A 236 -13.72 11.45 17.91
CA GLU A 236 -13.15 11.94 19.17
C GLU A 236 -11.75 12.54 18.96
N ALA A 237 -10.89 11.86 18.20
CA ALA A 237 -9.55 12.35 17.88
C ALA A 237 -9.59 13.67 17.08
N TYR A 238 -10.50 13.76 16.10
CA TYR A 238 -10.70 14.95 15.29
C TYR A 238 -11.21 16.12 16.13
N TYR A 239 -12.24 15.89 16.94
CA TYR A 239 -12.79 16.89 17.86
C TYR A 239 -11.75 17.43 18.84
N ASN A 240 -10.97 16.53 19.45
CA ASN A 240 -9.92 16.92 20.39
C ASN A 240 -8.78 17.68 19.70
N GLY A 241 -8.48 17.35 18.43
CA GLY A 241 -7.51 18.11 17.66
C GLY A 241 -8.01 19.50 17.27
N LEU A 242 -9.28 19.66 16.88
CA LEU A 242 -9.89 20.97 16.64
C LEU A 242 -9.80 21.88 17.88
N LYS A 243 -10.13 21.36 19.06
CA LYS A 243 -10.01 22.09 20.33
C LYS A 243 -8.58 22.52 20.69
N GLY A 244 -7.58 21.78 20.18
CA GLY A 244 -6.17 22.05 20.48
C GLY A 244 -5.54 23.17 19.67
N HIS A 245 -6.19 23.61 18.59
CA HIS A 245 -5.73 24.68 17.70
C HIS A 245 -6.55 25.96 17.95
N GLU A 246 -5.98 27.15 17.70
CA GLU A 246 -6.57 28.45 18.07
C GLU A 246 -8.06 28.54 17.69
N ILE A 247 -8.89 28.48 18.72
CA ILE A 247 -10.35 28.37 18.63
C ILE A 247 -10.89 29.74 18.22
N LEU A 248 -11.41 29.84 16.98
CA LEU A 248 -12.50 30.77 16.72
C LEU A 248 -13.76 30.08 17.27
N GLU A 249 -14.44 30.67 18.26
CA GLU A 249 -15.63 30.08 18.89
C GLU A 249 -16.76 29.73 17.89
N ASP A 250 -16.71 30.32 16.69
CA ASP A 250 -17.62 30.09 15.56
C ASP A 250 -17.05 29.17 14.47
N ASP A 251 -16.06 28.31 14.78
CA ASP A 251 -15.50 27.38 13.78
C ASP A 251 -16.59 26.42 13.26
N PRO A 252 -16.90 26.44 11.94
CA PRO A 252 -17.95 25.60 11.35
C PRO A 252 -17.76 24.11 11.58
N TRP A 253 -16.52 23.62 11.73
CA TRP A 253 -16.24 22.21 11.96
C TRP A 253 -16.55 21.80 13.40
N LEU A 254 -16.26 22.65 14.39
CA LEU A 254 -16.59 22.38 15.80
C LEU A 254 -18.10 22.22 16.00
N LEU A 255 -18.91 23.07 15.35
CA LEU A 255 -20.37 23.00 15.39
C LEU A 255 -20.95 21.74 14.75
N GLN A 256 -20.27 21.15 13.76
CA GLN A 256 -20.74 19.92 13.10
C GLN A 256 -20.38 18.65 13.85
N VAL A 257 -19.34 18.68 14.68
CA VAL A 257 -18.81 17.52 15.39
C VAL A 257 -19.37 17.40 16.81
N SER A 258 -19.76 18.54 17.44
CA SER A 258 -20.35 18.60 18.80
C SER A 258 -21.79 18.12 18.88
#